data_AF-A0A7L6CKA3-F1
#
_entry.id   AF-A0A7L6CKA3-F1
#
_cell.length_a   1.000
_cell.length_b   1.000
_cell.length_c   1.000
_cell.angle_alpha   90.00
_cell.angle_beta   90.00
_cell.angle_gamma   90.00
#
_symmetry.space_group_name_H-M   'P 1'
#
loop_
_entity.id
_entity.type
_entity.pdbx_description
1 polymer ?
#
loop_
_entity_poly.entity_id
_entity_poly.type
_entity_poly.pdbx_seq_one_letter_code
_entity_poly.pdbx_strand_id
1 'polypeptide(L)' 'MSHLDEIIARVDAALEESVITHMNELLIALSDDAELSREERFTQQQRLRTAIAHHGKQHKEEMEARHEQLTKGGTIL' A
#
# COMPACT_ATOMS: atom_id res chain seq x y z
N MET A 1 10.55 6.49 -22.58
CA MET A 1 10.61 5.91 -21.22
C MET A 1 10.35 4.43 -21.39
N SER A 2 11.00 3.56 -20.61
CA SER A 2 10.69 2.13 -20.65
C SER A 2 9.32 1.89 -20.02
N HIS A 3 8.59 0.88 -20.48
CA HIS A 3 7.35 0.43 -19.81
C HIS A 3 7.59 0.15 -18.31
N LEU A 4 8.76 -0.40 -17.98
CA LEU A 4 9.18 -0.58 -16.60
C LEU A 4 9.25 0.73 -15.81
N ASP A 5 9.76 1.81 -16.40
CA ASP A 5 9.90 3.11 -15.74
C ASP A 5 8.52 3.71 -15.41
N GLU A 6 7.56 3.54 -16.33
CA GLU A 6 6.17 3.99 -16.14
C GLU A 6 5.49 3.22 -15.01
N ILE A 7 5.70 1.90 -14.96
CA ILE A 7 5.22 1.07 -13.86
C ILE A 7 5.85 1.46 -12.52
N ILE A 8 7.16 1.70 -12.49
CA ILE A 8 7.85 2.14 -11.26
C ILE A 8 7.25 3.45 -10.76
N ALA A 9 7.10 4.45 -11.63
CA ALA A 9 6.51 5.73 -11.27
C ALA A 9 5.09 5.58 -10.71
N ARG A 10 4.29 4.69 -11.32
CA ARG A 10 2.92 4.43 -10.86
C ARG A 10 2.86 3.68 -9.53
N VAL A 11 3.78 2.73 -9.31
CA VAL A 11 3.94 2.04 -8.01
C VAL A 11 4.35 3.05 -6.94
N ASP A 12 5.31 3.91 -7.23
CA ASP A 12 5.79 4.93 -6.30
C ASP A 12 4.68 5.91 -5.91
N ALA A 13 3.89 6.38 -6.88
CA ALA A 13 2.72 7.22 -6.61
C ALA A 13 1.69 6.52 -5.70
N ALA A 14 1.38 5.23 -5.97
CA ALA A 14 0.44 4.48 -5.14
C ALA A 14 0.97 4.24 -3.71
N LEU A 15 2.29 4.11 -3.55
CA LEU A 15 2.95 4.01 -2.26
C LEU A 15 2.90 5.34 -1.49
N GLU A 16 3.09 6.47 -2.17
CA GLU A 16 2.99 7.81 -1.58
C GLU A 16 1.56 8.16 -1.13
N GLU A 17 0.56 7.80 -1.94
CA GLU A 17 -0.86 7.98 -1.59
C GLU A 17 -1.26 7.13 -0.39
N SER A 18 -0.55 6.02 -0.15
CA SER A 18 -0.79 5.10 0.97
C SER A 18 -2.21 4.48 0.97
N VAL A 19 -2.90 4.47 -0.17
CA VAL A 19 -4.26 3.93 -0.29
C VAL A 19 -4.22 2.44 -0.64
N ILE A 20 -4.59 1.56 0.30
CA ILE A 20 -4.61 0.09 0.10
C ILE A 20 -5.41 -0.31 -1.15
N THR A 21 -6.55 0.33 -1.41
CA THR A 21 -7.38 0.03 -2.59
C THR A 21 -6.61 0.23 -3.89
N HIS A 22 -5.93 1.37 -4.05
CA HIS A 22 -5.13 1.67 -5.23
C HIS A 22 -3.95 0.69 -5.37
N MET A 23 -3.29 0.35 -4.27
CA MET A 23 -2.20 -0.64 -4.29
C MET A 23 -2.69 -2.04 -4.72
N ASN A 24 -3.86 -2.46 -4.27
CA ASN A 24 -4.45 -3.76 -4.64
C ASN A 24 -4.89 -3.80 -6.11
N GLU A 25 -5.49 -2.72 -6.61
CA GLU A 25 -5.81 -2.58 -8.03
C GLU A 25 -4.55 -2.65 -8.90
N LEU A 26 -3.46 -2.02 -8.44
CA LEU A 26 -2.16 -2.06 -9.12
C LEU A 26 -1.53 -3.46 -9.10
N LEU A 27 -1.69 -4.22 -8.00
CA LEU A 27 -1.25 -5.62 -7.93
C LEU A 27 -1.95 -6.51 -8.97
N ILE A 28 -3.24 -6.30 -9.18
CA ILE A 28 -4.03 -7.03 -10.18
C ILE A 28 -3.55 -6.64 -11.59
N ALA A 29 -3.46 -5.33 -11.86
CA ALA A 29 -2.98 -4.83 -13.16
C ALA A 29 -1.59 -5.37 -13.52
N LEU A 30 -0.65 -5.38 -12.56
CA LEU A 30 0.68 -5.97 -12.75
C LEU A 30 0.64 -7.48 -13.00
N SER A 31 -0.33 -8.20 -12.45
CA SER A 31 -0.46 -9.64 -12.67
C SER A 31 -0.79 -9.96 -14.13
N ASP A 32 -1.58 -9.11 -14.79
CA ASP A 32 -2.01 -9.27 -16.18
C ASP A 32 -1.04 -8.63 -17.20
N ASP A 33 -0.04 -7.90 -16.73
CA ASP A 33 0.93 -7.20 -17.58
C ASP A 33 1.89 -8.18 -18.28
N ALA A 34 1.69 -8.43 -19.57
CA ALA A 34 2.53 -9.33 -20.36
C ALA A 34 3.83 -8.68 -20.87
N GLU A 35 3.98 -7.37 -20.75
CA GLU A 35 5.13 -6.62 -21.25
C GLU A 35 6.29 -6.62 -20.22
N LEU A 36 5.98 -6.76 -18.93
CA LEU A 36 7.00 -6.96 -17.89
C LEU A 36 7.50 -8.39 -17.86
N SER A 37 8.82 -8.53 -17.68
CA SER A 37 9.41 -9.81 -17.31
C SER A 37 8.87 -10.28 -15.95
N ARG A 38 8.94 -11.59 -15.72
CA ARG A 38 8.49 -12.20 -14.47
C ARG A 38 9.18 -11.60 -13.24
N GLU A 39 10.47 -11.28 -13.36
CA GLU A 39 11.28 -10.75 -12.26
C GLU A 39 10.93 -9.29 -11.94
N GLU A 40 10.77 -8.45 -12.96
CA GLU A 40 10.35 -7.05 -12.80
C GLU A 40 8.95 -6.98 -12.16
N ARG A 41 8.01 -7.77 -12.69
CA ARG A 41 6.65 -7.87 -12.16
C ARG A 41 6.67 -8.31 -10.69
N PHE A 42 7.40 -9.37 -10.38
CA PHE A 42 7.52 -9.86 -9.00
C PHE A 42 8.10 -8.79 -8.07
N THR A 43 9.12 -8.05 -8.53
CA THR A 43 9.75 -6.99 -7.75
C THR A 43 8.76 -5.89 -7.41
N GLN A 44 8.03 -5.38 -8.40
CA GLN A 44 7.03 -4.32 -8.16
C GLN A 44 5.85 -4.81 -7.31
N GLN A 45 5.38 -6.04 -7.53
CA GLN A 45 4.35 -6.65 -6.69
C GLN A 45 4.80 -6.82 -5.23
N GLN A 46 6.06 -7.21 -5.01
CA GLN A 46 6.59 -7.40 -3.65
C GLN A 46 6.71 -6.08 -2.90
N ARG A 47 7.04 -4.98 -3.59
CA ARG A 47 7.04 -3.64 -3.01
C ARG A 47 5.64 -3.25 -2.50
N LEU A 48 4.61 -3.42 -3.34
CA LEU A 48 3.22 -3.16 -2.97
C LEU A 48 2.75 -4.02 -1.79
N ARG A 49 3.05 -5.33 -1.80
CA ARG A 49 2.68 -6.25 -0.71
C ARG A 49 3.30 -5.84 0.63
N THR A 50 4.58 -5.44 0.61
CA THR A 50 5.27 -4.97 1.81
C THR A 50 4.60 -3.70 2.36
N ALA A 51 4.30 -2.74 1.49
CA ALA A 51 3.65 -1.50 1.88
C ALA A 51 2.23 -1.72 2.43
N ILE A 52 1.42 -2.57 1.79
CA ILE A 52 0.09 -2.94 2.29
C ILE A 52 0.18 -3.58 3.68
N ALA A 53 1.13 -4.49 3.90
CA ALA A 53 1.33 -5.13 5.19
C ALA A 53 1.73 -4.12 6.28
N HIS A 54 2.59 -3.15 5.93
CA HIS A 54 3.01 -2.09 6.83
C HIS A 54 1.85 -1.13 7.16
N HIS A 55 1.03 -0.76 6.17
CA HIS A 55 -0.16 0.07 6.36
C HIS A 55 -1.18 -0.61 7.28
N GLY A 56 -1.44 -1.91 7.09
CA GLY A 56 -2.34 -2.66 7.98
C GLY A 56 -1.88 -2.68 9.44
N LYS A 57 -0.56 -2.68 9.68
CA LYS A 57 0.03 -2.59 11.01
C LYS A 57 -0.09 -1.17 11.60
N GLN A 58 0.23 -0.14 10.82
CA GLN A 58 0.13 1.26 11.27
C GLN A 58 -1.31 1.68 11.59
N HIS A 59 -2.29 1.32 10.75
CA HIS A 59 -3.70 1.64 11.01
C HIS A 59 -4.21 0.97 12.28
N LYS A 60 -3.78 -0.26 12.56
CA LYS A 60 -4.15 -0.97 13.79
C LYS A 60 -3.55 -0.27 15.01
N GLU A 61 -2.27 0.10 14.95
CA GLU A 61 -1.58 0.82 16.02
C GLU A 61 -2.17 2.23 16.26
N GLU A 62 -2.53 2.97 15.21
CA GLU A 62 -3.20 4.28 15.33
C GLU A 62 -4.62 4.18 15.87
N MET A 63 -5.39 3.16 15.48
CA MET A 63 -6.72 2.89 16.02
C MET A 63 -6.66 2.48 17.49
N GLU A 64 -5.70 1.64 17.88
CA GLU A 64 -5.47 1.25 19.27
C GLU A 64 -5.04 2.47 20.12
N ALA A 65 -4.14 3.32 19.62
CA ALA A 65 -3.73 4.55 20.29
C ALA A 65 -4.90 5.55 20.44
N ARG A 66 -5.75 5.69 19.41
CA ARG A 66 -6.98 6.51 19.49
C ARG A 66 -8.00 5.93 20.48
N HIS A 67 -8.19 4.63 20.50
CA HIS A 67 -9.08 3.96 21.44
C HIS A 67 -8.58 4.09 22.90
N GLU A 68 -7.28 3.99 23.13
CA GLU A 68 -6.68 4.26 24.44
C GLU A 68 -6.85 5.71 24.89
N GLN A 69 -6.74 6.68 23.98
CA GLN A 69 -6.98 8.09 24.31
C GLN A 69 -8.45 8.36 24.68
N LEU A 70 -9.40 7.79 23.94
CA LEU A 70 -10.84 7.94 24.22
C LEU A 70 -11.27 7.26 25.52
N THR A 71 -10.62 6.15 25.90
CA THR A 71 -10.91 5.44 27.16
C THR A 71 -10.23 6.06 28.38
N LYS A 72 -9.14 6.82 28.21
CA LYS A 72 -8.50 7.61 29.28
C LYS A 72 -9.13 9.00 29.47
N GLY A 73 -9.73 9.58 28.44
CA GLY A 73 -10.37 10.90 28.45
C GLY A 73 -11.86 10.90 28.82
N GLY A 74 -12.26 10.11 29.84
CA GLY A 74 -13.64 10.04 30.31
C GLY A 74 -14.20 11.40 30.76
N THR A 75 -14.82 12.13 29.84
CA THR A 75 -15.87 13.12 30.15
C THR A 75 -16.85 13.08 28.99
N ILE A 76 -17.83 12.21 29.12
CA ILE A 76 -19.11 12.36 28.41
C ILE A 76 -19.83 13.48 29.17
N LEU A 77 -19.97 14.65 28.54
CA LEU A 77 -20.96 15.66 28.91
C LEU A 77 -22.24 15.41 28.12
#